data_AF-A0A2V5LXM0-F1
#
_entry.id   AF-A0A2V5LXM0-F1
#
_cell.length_a   1.000
_cell.length_b   1.000
_cell.length_c   1.000
_cell.angle_alpha   90.00
_cell.angle_beta   90.00
_cell.angle_gamma   90.00
#
_symmetry.space_group_name_H-M   'P 1'
#
loop_
_entity.id
_entity.type
_entity.pdbx_description
1 polymer ?
#
loop_
_entity_poly.entity_id
_entity_poly.type
_entity_poly.pdbx_seq_one_letter_code
_entity_poly.pdbx_strand_id
1 'polypeptide(L)' 'GGIQVQEQVRDESYTIRFEQSFYAESAARREWSRGKVAVTLEVRIQGGIPEITSLKQRTLERQKGVLSTYRR' A
#
# COMPACT_ATOMS: atom_id res chain seq x y z
N GLY A 1 -11.95 1.31 -3.51
CA GLY A 1 -10.86 0.61 -4.24
C GLY A 1 -11.22 -0.86 -4.31
N GLY A 2 -10.94 -1.53 -5.42
CA GLY A 2 -11.17 -2.97 -5.55
C GLY A 2 -9.98 -3.76 -5.03
N ILE A 3 -10.24 -4.83 -4.29
CA ILE A 3 -9.23 -5.84 -3.95
C ILE A 3 -9.44 -6.98 -4.94
N GLN A 4 -8.38 -7.31 -5.68
CA GLN A 4 -8.35 -8.45 -6.58
C GLN A 4 -7.54 -9.56 -5.91
N VAL A 5 -8.13 -10.73 -5.75
CA VAL A 5 -7.48 -11.93 -5.22
C VAL A 5 -7.38 -12.94 -6.34
N GLN A 6 -6.17 -13.46 -6.57
CA GLN A 6 -5.90 -14.49 -7.56
C GLN A 6 -5.26 -15.68 -6.86
N GLU A 7 -5.94 -16.80 -6.86
CA GLU A 7 -5.39 -18.09 -6.43
C GLU A 7 -4.36 -18.59 -7.45
N GLN A 8 -3.18 -18.98 -6.98
CA GLN A 8 -2.11 -19.55 -7.81
C GLN A 8 -2.07 -21.07 -7.64
N VAL A 9 -2.09 -21.52 -6.38
CA VAL A 9 -2.26 -22.91 -5.98
C VAL A 9 -3.36 -22.95 -4.95
N ARG A 10 -4.33 -23.83 -5.19
CA ARG A 10 -5.53 -23.95 -4.38
C ARG A 10 -5.19 -24.17 -2.92
N ASP A 11 -5.79 -23.35 -2.05
CA ASP A 11 -5.62 -23.42 -0.60
C ASP A 11 -4.17 -23.23 -0.09
N GLU A 12 -3.22 -22.86 -0.97
CA GLU A 12 -1.79 -22.78 -0.65
C GLU A 12 -1.16 -21.43 -0.98
N SER A 13 -1.52 -20.81 -2.11
CA SER A 13 -0.88 -19.56 -2.50
C SER A 13 -1.79 -18.62 -3.29
N TYR A 14 -1.68 -17.34 -2.93
CA TYR A 14 -2.54 -16.29 -3.44
C TYR A 14 -1.72 -15.07 -3.80
N THR A 15 -2.15 -14.35 -4.83
CA THR A 15 -1.70 -13.01 -5.14
C THR A 15 -2.83 -12.02 -4.91
N ILE A 16 -2.60 -11.03 -4.06
CA ILE A 16 -3.58 -9.99 -3.74
C ILE A 16 -3.09 -8.68 -4.35
N ARG A 17 -3.96 -7.99 -5.10
CA ARG A 17 -3.67 -6.70 -5.73
C ARG A 17 -4.72 -5.69 -5.37
N PHE A 18 -4.30 -4.50 -4.95
CA PHE A 18 -5.20 -3.40 -4.65
C PHE A 18 -4.49 -2.05 -4.81
N GLU A 19 -5.29 -1.00 -4.98
CA GLU A 19 -4.80 0.37 -4.95
C GLU A 19 -5.14 1.03 -3.61
N GLN A 20 -4.17 1.73 -3.04
CA GLN A 20 -4.32 2.42 -1.76
C GLN A 20 -3.97 3.90 -1.93
N SER A 21 -4.90 4.77 -1.55
CA SER A 21 -4.61 6.19 -1.39
C SER A 21 -3.92 6.43 -0.05
N PHE A 22 -2.96 7.36 -0.02
CA PHE A 22 -2.26 7.73 1.21
C PHE A 22 -2.20 9.25 1.38
N TYR A 23 -2.09 9.66 2.64
CA TYR A 23 -1.71 11.00 3.07
C TYR A 23 -0.72 10.86 4.23
N ALA A 24 0.40 11.56 4.16
CA ALA A 24 1.45 11.51 5.17
C ALA A 24 2.05 12.90 5.37
N GLU A 25 2.19 13.30 6.62
CA GLU A 25 2.83 14.56 7.02
C GLU A 25 4.17 14.28 7.69
N SER A 26 5.13 15.16 7.45
CA SER A 26 6.42 15.17 8.12
C SER A 26 6.64 16.53 8.76
N ALA A 27 6.39 16.61 10.06
CA ALA A 27 6.63 17.83 10.84
C ALA A 27 8.10 18.28 10.76
N ALA A 28 9.05 17.32 10.83
CA ALA A 28 10.48 17.58 10.72
C ALA A 28 10.87 18.22 9.38
N ARG A 29 10.18 17.87 8.29
CA ARG A 29 10.44 18.44 6.95
C ARG A 29 9.50 19.60 6.60
N ARG A 30 8.51 19.90 7.44
CA ARG A 30 7.39 20.81 7.15
C ARG A 30 6.72 20.51 5.80
N GLU A 31 6.55 19.23 5.49
CA GLU A 31 5.99 18.77 4.22
C GLU A 31 4.79 17.84 4.46
N TRP A 32 3.83 17.90 3.56
CA TRP A 32 2.83 16.85 3.39
C TRP A 32 3.04 16.15 2.05
N SER A 33 2.63 14.89 1.99
CA SER A 33 2.57 14.11 0.76
C SER A 33 1.28 13.34 0.69
N ARG A 34 0.70 13.25 -0.51
CA ARG A 34 -0.50 12.45 -0.77
C ARG A 34 -0.37 11.75 -2.09
N GLY A 35 -1.10 10.68 -2.28
CA GLY A 35 -1.06 9.99 -3.55
C GLY A 35 -1.77 8.66 -3.53
N LYS A 36 -1.38 7.81 -4.47
CA LYS A 36 -1.94 6.49 -4.66
C LYS A 36 -0.83 5.50 -5.00
N VAL A 37 -0.87 4.33 -4.40
CA VAL A 37 0.05 3.22 -4.68
C VAL A 37 -0.74 2.00 -5.14
N ALA A 38 -0.19 1.25 -6.09
CA ALA A 38 -0.59 -0.12 -6.37
C ALA A 38 0.21 -1.04 -5.48
N VAL A 39 -0.47 -1.91 -4.74
CA VAL A 39 0.12 -2.91 -3.86
C VAL A 39 -0.10 -4.29 -4.46
N THR A 40 0.94 -5.11 -4.46
CA THR A 40 0.86 -6.54 -4.74
C THR A 40 1.43 -7.31 -3.56
N LEU A 41 0.62 -8.21 -3.01
CA LEU A 41 1.01 -9.13 -1.95
C LEU A 41 1.09 -10.54 -2.54
N GLU A 42 2.16 -11.24 -2.23
CA GLU A 42 2.26 -12.69 -2.41
C GLU A 42 2.03 -13.33 -1.04
N VAL A 43 1.04 -14.21 -0.95
CA VAL A 43 0.64 -14.89 0.29
C VAL A 43 0.82 -16.40 0.11
N ARG A 44 1.39 -17.06 1.12
CA ARG A 44 1.42 -18.53 1.22
C ARG A 44 0.71 -18.97 2.48
N ILE A 45 0.02 -20.11 2.41
CA ILE A 45 -0.60 -20.75 3.56
C ILE A 45 0.37 -21.81 4.08
N GLN A 46 0.92 -21.62 5.28
CA GLN A 46 1.78 -22.61 5.94
C GLN A 46 1.07 -23.13 7.18
N GLY A 47 0.80 -24.44 7.23
CA GLY A 47 0.09 -25.05 8.36
C GLY A 47 -1.30 -24.45 8.61
N GLY A 48 -1.98 -23.97 7.56
CA GLY A 48 -3.27 -23.28 7.66
C GLY A 48 -3.19 -21.79 8.03
N ILE A 49 -1.98 -21.24 8.21
CA ILE A 49 -1.75 -19.84 8.57
C ILE A 49 -1.30 -19.05 7.33
N PRO A 50 -2.00 -17.97 6.94
CA PRO A 50 -1.57 -17.12 5.84
C PRO A 50 -0.38 -16.24 6.24
N GLU A 51 0.68 -16.30 5.44
CA GLU A 51 1.88 -15.49 5.58
C GLU A 51 2.11 -14.65 4.32
N ILE A 52 2.40 -13.36 4.50
CA ILE A 52 2.81 -12.48 3.40
C ILE A 52 4.29 -12.74 3.12
N THR A 53 4.59 -13.41 2.02
CA THR A 53 5.97 -13.74 1.62
C THR A 53 6.61 -12.65 0.76
N SER A 54 5.81 -11.80 0.12
CA SER A 54 6.30 -10.64 -0.61
C SER A 54 5.30 -9.48 -0.56
N LEU A 55 5.84 -8.27 -0.49
CA LEU A 55 5.09 -7.03 -0.61
C LEU A 55 5.82 -6.14 -1.62
N LYS A 56 5.14 -5.84 -2.72
CA LYS A 56 5.63 -4.92 -3.76
C LYS A 56 4.70 -3.72 -3.84
N GLN A 57 5.28 -2.53 -3.85
CA GLN A 57 4.53 -1.29 -3.99
C GLN A 57 5.05 -0.48 -5.17
N ARG A 58 4.12 -0.02 -6.02
CA ARG A 58 4.38 0.89 -7.12
C ARG A 58 3.61 2.18 -6.89
N THR A 59 4.31 3.32 -6.96
CA THR A 59 3.64 4.63 -6.93
C THR A 59 2.87 4.83 -8.23
N LEU A 60 1.58 5.15 -8.11
CA LEU A 60 0.72 5.53 -9.24
C LEU A 60 0.61 7.05 -9.34
N GLU A 61 0.40 7.70 -8.20
CA GLU A 61 0.27 9.15 -8.08
C GLU A 61 1.02 9.61 -6.83
N ARG A 62 1.68 10.77 -6.92
CA ARG A 62 2.30 11.41 -5.76
C ARG A 62 2.31 12.92 -5.94
N GLN A 63 1.78 13.60 -4.93
CA GLN A 63 1.88 15.04 -4.76
C GLN A 63 2.52 15.32 -3.40
N LYS A 64 3.24 16.44 -3.33
CA LYS A 64 3.78 16.96 -2.08
C LYS A 64 3.55 18.45 -2.00
N GLY A 65 3.48 18.98 -0.80
CA GLY A 65 3.40 20.41 -0.54
C GLY A 65 4.03 20.76 0.79
N VAL A 66 4.12 22.06 1.05
CA VAL A 66 4.62 22.59 2.31
C VAL A 66 3.46 22.66 3.30
N LEU A 67 3.72 22.23 4.55
CA LEU A 67 2.82 22.48 5.67
C LEU A 67 2.81 23.99 5.94
N SER A 68 1.79 24.69 5.44
CA SER A 68 1.60 26.10 5.75
C SER A 68 1.27 26.22 7.24
N THR A 69 2.09 26.96 7.98
CA THR A 69 1.72 27.40 9.32
C THR A 69 0.56 28.37 9.18
N TYR A 70 -0.65 27.93 9.53
CA TYR A 70 -1.77 28.86 9.72
C TYR A 70 -1.40 29.75 10.91
N ARG A 71 -0.86 30.95 10.65
CA ARG A 71 -0.71 31.98 11.68
C ARG A 71 -2.11 32.54 11.93
N ARG A 72 -2.67 32.21 13.08
CA ARG A 72 -3.89 32.83 13.61
C ARG A 72 -3.54 34.16 14.25
#